data_AF-C6J3K5-F1
#
_entry.id   AF-C6J3K5-F1
#
_cell.length_a   1.000
_cell.length_b   1.000
_cell.length_c   1.000
_cell.angle_alpha   90.00
_cell.angle_beta   90.00
_cell.angle_gamma   90.00
#
_symmetry.space_group_name_H-M   'P 1'
#
loop_
_entity.id
_entity.type
_entity.pdbx_description
1 polymer ?
#
loop_
_entity_poly.entity_id
_entity_poly.type
_entity_poly.pdbx_seq_one_letter_code
_entity_poly.pdbx_strand_id
1 'polypeptide(L)'
;MLDSTKIQLEDWTWKTGEDGRQRYCNEVLLQGFKFYRVRLSLKTGCAGTLAIEVEESLRASVRYPVRPPVKFAAGEVELEVDFYLESPLEIQIQIVLSLEQSKDDLDGKRGLSVGQASLREMPSPEQVRETAEIKLDASKHVIENYKGMGVQWDPFTDYPLDEQQWSKLSARLNHLKPAFLRTMIYGNFYCRGFHDDGGPIFDFENQEYMQPLYRLLDYAQDHQIPIVFGEWEPPIKFVGTPLAGIDADDPRWTEMIGGLLQHLIVVRKYTVIRYYDMVNEVNQPWSLVADFAKWQTGVRLLKSKLAELGLDSQIEVIGPGSVWDPDWIKESVDQMHDVLDAYDIHIYADYNTVVSGEMERIFAAKKEYVVLHDPSGNKKDFYLTEAGMLTGKTDGDSQPQVKQFWYGVSMADLAAQSMRSGLNGIAIWDLDDAMHGQDNGYDKMDARSMKQWGFWNSWGDKLGVPEAEHIRPHYFVWSLMTHLFPKGSQILASGDSGLDGLRSVGMKWVSGGKLDMTYMIVNNSVTPRIVKLRAEGVSEPAIFLREYRYFEDDQRTDRFGYPLPSGIRSNVDLDKGIEVDLPGRGVVILTTMETGSGKKE
;
A
#
# COMPACT_ATOMS: atom_id res chain seq x y z
N MET A 1 5.00 13.43 40.19
CA MET A 1 4.46 12.07 40.30
C MET A 1 3.25 12.03 39.40
N LEU A 2 3.34 11.35 38.25
CA LEU A 2 2.22 11.21 37.32
C LEU A 2 1.28 10.17 37.91
N ASP A 3 -0.01 10.51 38.00
CA ASP A 3 -1.04 9.67 38.62
C ASP A 3 -1.07 8.28 37.96
N SER A 4 -0.88 7.23 38.76
CA SER A 4 -1.05 5.85 38.29
C SER A 4 -2.51 5.46 38.45
N THR A 5 -3.25 5.34 37.35
CA THR A 5 -4.52 4.60 37.38
C THR A 5 -4.20 3.15 37.69
N LYS A 6 -4.74 2.60 38.78
CA LYS A 6 -4.38 1.26 39.24
C LYS A 6 -5.03 0.21 38.35
N ILE A 7 -4.22 -0.57 37.63
CA ILE A 7 -4.62 -1.92 37.20
C ILE A 7 -4.61 -2.78 38.46
N GLN A 8 -5.78 -3.23 38.92
CA GLN A 8 -5.84 -4.15 40.06
C GLN A 8 -5.64 -5.58 39.56
N LEU A 9 -4.88 -6.38 40.33
CA LEU A 9 -4.57 -7.75 39.95
C LEU A 9 -5.81 -8.65 40.04
N GLU A 10 -6.75 -8.31 40.92
CA GLU A 10 -8.03 -8.99 41.11
C GLU A 10 -9.05 -8.80 39.99
N ASP A 11 -8.89 -7.78 39.14
CA ASP A 11 -9.86 -7.44 38.09
C ASP A 11 -9.63 -8.18 36.77
N TRP A 12 -8.64 -9.08 36.72
CA TRP A 12 -8.37 -9.88 35.54
C TRP A 12 -9.33 -11.06 35.42
N THR A 13 -10.00 -11.18 34.27
CA THR A 13 -11.02 -12.20 34.02
C THR A 13 -10.75 -12.98 32.74
N TRP A 14 -11.09 -14.26 32.75
CA TRP A 14 -11.04 -15.10 31.55
C TRP A 14 -12.29 -14.90 30.70
N LYS A 15 -12.08 -14.63 29.41
CA LYS A 15 -13.12 -14.54 28.38
C LYS A 15 -12.80 -15.53 27.26
N THR A 16 -13.83 -16.15 26.69
CA THR A 16 -13.69 -17.00 25.49
C THR A 16 -14.03 -16.14 24.28
N GLY A 17 -13.08 -15.98 23.36
CA GLY A 17 -13.31 -15.28 22.09
C GLY A 17 -14.20 -16.09 21.15
N GLU A 18 -14.75 -15.42 20.13
CA GLU A 18 -15.55 -16.07 19.07
C GLU A 18 -14.73 -17.09 18.26
N ASP A 19 -13.41 -16.90 18.23
CA ASP A 19 -12.42 -17.84 17.67
C ASP A 19 -12.15 -19.06 18.57
N GLY A 20 -12.85 -19.19 19.70
CA GLY A 20 -12.66 -20.25 20.69
C GLY A 20 -11.41 -20.08 21.56
N ARG A 21 -10.59 -19.04 21.34
CA ARG A 21 -9.38 -18.81 22.13
C ARG A 21 -9.70 -18.22 23.49
N GLN A 22 -8.92 -18.59 24.49
CA GLN A 22 -9.04 -17.99 25.82
C GLN A 22 -8.22 -16.70 25.89
N ARG A 23 -8.87 -15.66 26.40
CA ARG A 23 -8.31 -14.32 26.60
C ARG A 23 -8.37 -13.98 28.08
N TYR A 24 -7.26 -13.56 28.66
CA TYR A 24 -7.22 -13.04 30.03
C TYR A 24 -7.20 -11.52 29.95
N CYS A 25 -8.28 -10.90 30.42
CA CYS A 25 -8.58 -9.50 30.15
C CYS A 25 -8.64 -8.68 31.43
N ASN A 26 -8.21 -7.42 31.36
CA ASN A 26 -8.45 -6.41 32.39
C ASN A 26 -9.00 -5.14 31.73
N GLU A 27 -9.96 -4.48 32.36
CA GLU A 27 -10.59 -3.29 31.82
C GLU A 27 -10.20 -2.07 32.62
N VAL A 28 -9.77 -1.01 31.92
CA VAL A 28 -9.33 0.24 32.53
C VAL A 28 -10.02 1.41 31.84
N LEU A 29 -10.58 2.32 32.63
CA LEU A 29 -11.15 3.56 32.14
C LEU A 29 -10.06 4.62 32.03
N LEU A 30 -9.95 5.23 30.85
CA LEU A 30 -8.93 6.22 30.55
C LEU A 30 -9.54 7.41 29.81
N GLN A 31 -9.06 8.60 30.09
CA GLN A 31 -9.54 9.84 29.48
C GLN A 31 -8.36 10.76 29.16
N GLY A 32 -8.45 11.46 28.03
CA GLY A 32 -7.55 12.54 27.67
C GLY A 32 -6.67 12.23 26.45
N PHE A 33 -5.93 13.25 26.05
CA PHE A 33 -4.99 13.28 24.93
C PHE A 33 -3.59 12.89 25.43
N LYS A 34 -3.42 11.65 25.89
CA LYS A 34 -2.31 11.24 26.76
C LYS A 34 -1.62 9.97 26.28
N PHE A 35 -0.32 9.91 26.52
CA PHE A 35 0.48 8.72 26.28
C PHE A 35 0.49 7.83 27.52
N TYR A 36 0.28 6.54 27.34
CA TYR A 36 0.21 5.57 28.43
C TYR A 36 1.19 4.43 28.17
N ARG A 37 1.76 3.90 29.26
CA ARG A 37 2.49 2.63 29.25
C ARG A 37 1.83 1.63 30.17
N VAL A 38 1.54 0.46 29.63
CA VAL A 38 1.21 -0.75 30.40
C VAL A 38 2.49 -1.56 30.58
N ARG A 39 2.82 -1.90 31.82
CA ARG A 39 3.85 -2.89 32.16
C ARG A 39 3.20 -4.06 32.89
N LEU A 40 3.45 -5.27 32.42
CA LEU A 40 2.98 -6.51 33.03
C LEU A 40 4.16 -7.44 33.32
N SER A 41 4.21 -7.94 34.55
CA SER A 41 5.02 -9.08 34.94
C SER A 41 4.16 -10.34 34.87
N LEU A 42 4.48 -11.24 33.95
CA LEU A 42 3.73 -12.46 33.70
C LEU A 42 4.54 -13.68 34.12
N LYS A 43 3.86 -14.67 34.68
CA LYS A 43 4.34 -16.04 34.75
C LYS A 43 3.38 -16.90 33.98
N THR A 44 3.86 -17.61 32.97
CA THR A 44 3.05 -18.43 32.07
C THR A 44 3.79 -19.70 31.66
N GLY A 45 3.07 -20.82 31.58
CA GLY A 45 3.61 -22.08 31.05
C GLY A 45 3.49 -22.24 29.54
N CYS A 46 2.98 -21.22 28.82
CA CYS A 46 2.82 -21.25 27.36
C CYS A 46 3.15 -19.89 26.73
N ALA A 47 3.50 -19.93 25.44
CA ALA A 47 3.65 -18.73 24.64
C ALA A 47 2.30 -18.08 24.33
N GLY A 48 2.32 -16.80 24.01
CA GLY A 48 1.12 -16.03 23.77
C GLY A 48 1.44 -14.62 23.30
N THR A 49 0.42 -13.78 23.36
CA THR A 49 0.49 -12.41 22.90
C THR A 49 -0.21 -11.45 23.86
N LEU A 50 0.36 -10.26 24.05
CA LEU A 50 -0.26 -9.16 24.80
C LEU A 50 -0.72 -8.06 23.84
N ALA A 51 -2.02 -7.79 23.80
CA ALA A 51 -2.63 -6.73 23.03
C ALA A 51 -3.35 -5.71 23.95
N ILE A 52 -3.56 -4.51 23.42
CA ILE A 52 -4.51 -3.54 23.98
C ILE A 52 -5.67 -3.45 23.00
N GLU A 53 -6.84 -3.87 23.43
CA GLU A 53 -8.06 -3.79 22.64
C GLU A 53 -8.90 -2.60 23.13
N VAL A 54 -9.50 -1.88 22.18
CA VAL A 54 -10.46 -0.83 22.46
C VAL A 54 -11.79 -1.26 21.87
N GLU A 55 -12.87 -1.02 22.61
CA GLU A 55 -14.22 -1.31 22.16
C GLU A 55 -14.46 -0.71 20.77
N GLU A 56 -15.06 -1.50 19.89
CA GLU A 56 -15.14 -1.20 18.45
C GLU A 56 -15.86 0.13 18.16
N SER A 57 -16.88 0.44 18.95
CA SER A 57 -17.65 1.70 18.92
C SER A 57 -16.81 2.95 19.22
N LEU A 58 -15.65 2.78 19.86
CA LEU A 58 -14.78 3.86 20.35
C LEU A 58 -13.40 3.90 19.65
N ARG A 59 -13.12 2.99 18.71
CA ARG A 59 -11.84 2.91 17.96
C ARG A 59 -11.51 4.19 17.19
N ALA A 60 -12.51 4.98 16.80
CA ALA A 60 -12.30 6.27 16.13
C ALA A 60 -11.61 7.33 17.01
N SER A 61 -11.62 7.15 18.34
CA SER A 61 -11.08 8.10 19.32
C SER A 61 -9.70 7.69 19.87
N VAL A 62 -9.06 6.68 19.27
CA VAL A 62 -7.73 6.18 19.70
C VAL A 62 -6.80 6.16 18.49
N ARG A 63 -5.83 7.10 18.43
CA ARG A 63 -4.81 7.09 17.38
C ARG A 63 -3.73 6.04 17.66
N TYR A 64 -3.99 4.85 17.12
CA TYR A 64 -3.05 3.75 16.87
C TYR A 64 -1.59 4.18 16.65
N PRO A 65 -0.59 3.34 17.00
CA PRO A 65 -0.76 1.92 17.20
C PRO A 65 -0.73 1.57 18.67
N VAL A 66 -1.74 0.83 19.10
CA VAL A 66 -1.43 -0.30 19.95
C VAL A 66 -0.39 -1.12 19.17
N ARG A 67 0.81 -1.31 19.73
CA ARG A 67 1.81 -2.26 19.21
C ARG A 67 1.12 -3.56 18.76
N PRO A 68 1.65 -4.33 17.78
CA PRO A 68 1.06 -5.63 17.51
C PRO A 68 1.15 -6.42 18.82
N PRO A 69 0.28 -7.43 18.99
CA PRO A 69 0.28 -8.21 20.20
C PRO A 69 1.72 -8.66 20.53
N VAL A 70 2.27 -8.23 21.67
CA VAL A 70 3.67 -8.49 22.01
C VAL A 70 3.77 -9.99 22.29
N LYS A 71 4.47 -10.71 21.42
CA LYS A 71 4.71 -12.14 21.59
C LYS A 71 5.58 -12.37 22.82
N PHE A 72 5.21 -13.37 23.60
CA PHE A 72 6.00 -13.84 24.74
C PHE A 72 6.13 -15.35 24.71
N ALA A 73 7.25 -15.85 25.21
CA ALA A 73 7.48 -17.27 25.41
C ALA A 73 6.95 -17.74 26.78
N ALA A 74 6.88 -19.05 26.99
CA ALA A 74 6.67 -19.61 28.32
C ALA A 74 7.80 -19.19 29.28
N GLY A 75 7.46 -18.83 30.51
CA GLY A 75 8.40 -18.41 31.55
C GLY A 75 7.92 -17.23 32.37
N GLU A 76 8.86 -16.59 33.07
CA GLU A 76 8.67 -15.28 33.69
C GLU A 76 9.07 -14.21 32.67
N VAL A 77 8.11 -13.33 32.32
CA VAL A 77 8.27 -12.36 31.24
C VAL A 77 7.80 -10.98 31.71
N GLU A 78 8.61 -9.97 31.46
CA GLU A 78 8.20 -8.56 31.58
C GLU A 78 7.77 -8.04 30.22
N LEU A 79 6.57 -7.49 30.15
CA LEU A 79 6.00 -6.93 28.92
C LEU A 79 5.74 -5.44 29.09
N GLU A 80 6.05 -4.68 28.05
CA GLU A 80 5.74 -3.25 27.97
C GLU A 80 5.01 -2.94 26.65
N VAL A 81 3.84 -2.31 26.78
CA VAL A 81 3.08 -1.78 25.66
C VAL A 81 2.80 -0.30 25.90
N ASP A 82 3.15 0.50 24.89
CA ASP A 82 2.89 1.92 24.85
C ASP A 82 1.70 2.19 23.91
N PHE A 83 0.80 3.09 24.30
CA PHE A 83 -0.30 3.55 23.45
C PHE A 83 -0.64 5.02 23.71
N TYR A 84 -1.18 5.70 22.71
CA TYR A 84 -1.67 7.06 22.82
C TYR A 84 -3.19 7.06 22.78
N LEU A 85 -3.83 7.65 23.79
CA LEU A 85 -5.26 7.87 23.84
C LEU A 85 -5.55 9.30 23.38
N GLU A 86 -6.51 9.47 22.46
CA GLU A 86 -6.89 10.77 21.92
C GLU A 86 -8.38 10.99 22.04
N SER A 87 -8.87 10.94 23.28
CA SER A 87 -10.30 11.05 23.54
C SER A 87 -10.61 12.13 24.57
N PRO A 88 -11.52 13.07 24.26
CA PRO A 88 -12.08 13.97 25.27
C PRO A 88 -13.05 13.24 26.21
N LEU A 89 -13.54 12.06 25.82
CA LEU A 89 -14.41 11.20 26.62
C LEU A 89 -13.60 10.16 27.39
N GLU A 90 -14.12 9.73 28.53
CA GLU A 90 -13.61 8.54 29.21
C GLU A 90 -13.96 7.31 28.37
N ILE A 91 -12.92 6.56 27.98
CA ILE A 91 -12.99 5.36 27.16
C ILE A 91 -12.56 4.17 28.00
N GLN A 92 -13.32 3.09 27.89
CA GLN A 92 -12.95 1.80 28.43
C GLN A 92 -11.97 1.11 27.49
N ILE A 93 -10.77 0.83 28.00
CA ILE A 93 -9.71 0.12 27.30
C ILE A 93 -9.58 -1.27 27.91
N GLN A 94 -9.50 -2.30 27.08
CA GLN A 94 -9.31 -3.67 27.51
C GLN A 94 -7.87 -4.11 27.24
N ILE A 95 -7.13 -4.46 28.27
CA ILE A 95 -5.82 -5.09 28.16
C ILE A 95 -6.07 -6.59 27.98
N VAL A 96 -5.59 -7.17 26.88
CA VAL A 96 -5.92 -8.54 26.47
C VAL A 96 -4.66 -9.38 26.34
N LEU A 97 -4.57 -10.44 27.15
CA LEU A 97 -3.58 -11.50 26.99
C LEU A 97 -4.21 -12.68 26.27
N SER A 98 -3.78 -12.95 25.05
CA SER A 98 -4.24 -14.10 24.26
C SER A 98 -3.18 -15.20 24.27
N LEU A 99 -3.56 -16.41 24.68
CA LEU A 99 -2.66 -17.56 24.70
C LEU A 99 -2.80 -18.39 23.41
N GLU A 100 -1.71 -19.07 23.02
CA GLU A 100 -1.72 -19.93 21.83
C GLU A 100 -2.48 -21.27 22.02
N GLN A 101 -2.88 -21.61 23.25
CA GLN A 101 -3.55 -22.88 23.60
C GLN A 101 -4.99 -22.68 24.11
N SER A 102 -5.79 -23.76 24.10
CA SER A 102 -7.22 -23.77 24.43
C SER A 102 -7.48 -23.83 25.95
N LYS A 103 -8.72 -23.56 26.38
CA LYS A 103 -9.14 -23.58 27.80
C LYS A 103 -8.88 -24.92 28.48
N ASP A 104 -9.11 -26.00 27.75
CA ASP A 104 -9.04 -27.37 28.27
C ASP A 104 -7.59 -27.78 28.59
N ASP A 105 -6.61 -27.11 27.99
CA ASP A 105 -5.18 -27.26 28.29
C ASP A 105 -4.74 -26.48 29.55
N LEU A 106 -5.54 -25.49 30.00
CA LEU A 106 -5.18 -24.53 31.04
C LEU A 106 -5.72 -24.88 32.44
N ASP A 107 -6.83 -25.62 32.52
CA ASP A 107 -7.39 -26.13 33.79
C ASP A 107 -6.48 -27.20 34.46
N GLY A 108 -5.36 -27.58 33.81
CA GLY A 108 -4.36 -28.51 34.31
C GLY A 108 -2.92 -27.98 34.29
N LYS A 109 -2.55 -27.13 35.27
CA LYS A 109 -1.15 -26.95 35.76
C LYS A 109 -0.13 -26.14 34.92
N ARG A 110 -0.52 -25.22 34.03
CA ARG A 110 0.44 -24.31 33.35
C ARG A 110 0.32 -22.81 33.67
N GLY A 111 -0.59 -22.43 34.56
CA GLY A 111 -0.62 -21.18 35.33
C GLY A 111 -0.17 -19.90 34.59
N LEU A 112 -1.13 -19.15 34.04
CA LEU A 112 -0.94 -17.73 33.77
C LEU A 112 -1.26 -16.95 35.05
N SER A 113 -0.28 -16.21 35.57
CA SER A 113 -0.50 -15.24 36.64
C SER A 113 0.17 -13.93 36.32
N VAL A 114 -0.57 -12.83 36.48
CA VAL A 114 -0.01 -11.48 36.42
C VAL A 114 0.53 -11.17 37.82
N GLY A 115 1.85 -11.11 37.95
CA GLY A 115 2.52 -10.85 39.23
C GLY A 115 2.50 -9.35 39.58
N GLN A 116 2.74 -8.50 38.60
CA GLN A 116 2.66 -7.04 38.72
C GLN A 116 2.01 -6.47 37.47
N ALA A 117 1.10 -5.52 37.65
CA ALA A 117 0.53 -4.73 36.57
C ALA A 117 0.64 -3.26 36.94
N SER A 118 1.09 -2.44 36.00
CA SER A 118 1.08 -0.99 36.18
C SER A 118 0.68 -0.32 34.88
N LEU A 119 -0.19 0.67 35.03
CA LEU A 119 -0.48 1.65 34.00
C LEU A 119 0.05 2.98 34.48
N ARG A 120 0.82 3.66 33.64
CA ARG A 120 1.31 5.00 33.93
C ARG A 120 1.04 5.92 32.76
N GLU A 121 0.53 7.10 33.07
CA GLU A 121 0.64 8.23 32.16
C GLU A 121 2.14 8.53 31.98
N MET A 122 2.57 8.53 30.73
CA MET A 122 3.90 8.90 30.35
C MET A 122 3.89 10.40 30.00
N PRO A 123 5.02 11.11 30.18
CA PRO A 123 5.19 12.40 29.53
C PRO A 123 4.83 12.27 28.04
N SER A 124 4.18 13.30 27.49
CA SER A 124 4.10 13.45 26.04
C SER A 124 5.49 13.18 25.44
N PRO A 125 5.64 12.37 24.38
CA PRO A 125 6.93 12.08 23.75
C PRO A 125 7.77 13.32 23.36
N GLU A 126 7.21 14.52 23.45
CA GLU A 126 7.83 15.82 23.19
C GLU A 126 9.09 16.17 24.03
N GLN A 127 9.53 15.37 25.01
CA GLN A 127 10.63 15.78 25.91
C GLN A 127 12.01 15.12 25.66
N VAL A 128 12.12 14.08 24.82
CA VAL A 128 13.43 13.54 24.41
C VAL A 128 13.43 13.32 22.90
N ARG A 129 14.16 14.17 22.18
CA ARG A 129 14.38 14.00 20.75
C ARG A 129 15.58 13.10 20.52
N GLU A 130 15.39 12.01 19.80
CA GLU A 130 16.52 11.20 19.31
C GLU A 130 17.20 11.94 18.15
N THR A 131 18.52 11.84 18.08
CA THR A 131 19.28 12.38 16.95
C THR A 131 19.79 11.23 16.09
N ALA A 132 19.71 11.42 14.77
CA ALA A 132 20.23 10.45 13.81
C ALA A 132 20.95 11.19 12.68
N GLU A 133 21.97 10.55 12.10
CA GLU A 133 22.61 11.03 10.89
C GLU A 133 22.29 10.06 9.75
N ILE A 134 21.80 10.60 8.64
CA ILE A 134 21.50 9.86 7.42
C ILE A 134 22.45 10.34 6.34
N LYS A 135 23.10 9.40 5.65
CA LYS A 135 23.99 9.68 4.53
C LYS A 135 23.44 9.09 3.24
N LEU A 136 23.43 9.92 2.21
CA LEU A 136 23.11 9.57 0.83
C LEU A 136 24.37 9.75 -0.02
N ASP A 137 24.58 8.84 -0.95
CA ASP A 137 25.70 8.91 -1.90
C ASP A 137 25.14 9.25 -3.29
N ALA A 138 25.30 10.51 -3.74
CA ALA A 138 24.77 10.94 -5.02
C ALA A 138 25.51 10.35 -6.24
N SER A 139 26.60 9.61 -6.00
CA SER A 139 27.35 8.87 -7.04
C SER A 139 26.87 7.42 -7.18
N LYS A 140 26.07 6.91 -6.25
CA LYS A 140 25.55 5.53 -6.26
C LYS A 140 24.03 5.52 -6.31
N HIS A 141 23.50 4.59 -7.07
CA HIS A 141 22.06 4.36 -7.17
C HIS A 141 21.74 2.90 -6.86
N VAL A 142 20.54 2.68 -6.32
CA VAL A 142 19.91 1.34 -6.23
C VAL A 142 19.03 1.08 -7.44
N ILE A 143 18.50 2.12 -8.07
CA ILE A 143 17.67 2.04 -9.28
C ILE A 143 18.15 3.10 -10.26
N GLU A 144 18.52 2.68 -11.47
CA GLU A 144 18.98 3.59 -12.54
C GLU A 144 17.81 4.26 -13.27
N ASN A 145 16.71 3.53 -13.47
CA ASN A 145 15.54 3.99 -14.21
C ASN A 145 14.26 3.65 -13.44
N TYR A 146 13.91 4.51 -12.48
CA TYR A 146 12.69 4.36 -11.70
C TYR A 146 11.45 4.55 -12.59
N LYS A 147 10.44 3.71 -12.41
CA LYS A 147 9.20 3.71 -13.18
C LYS A 147 8.11 4.54 -12.51
N GLY A 148 8.31 4.90 -11.24
CA GLY A 148 7.50 5.90 -10.54
C GLY A 148 6.42 5.30 -9.65
N MET A 149 5.57 6.21 -9.16
CA MET A 149 4.42 5.90 -8.31
C MET A 149 3.17 5.74 -9.18
N GLY A 150 2.47 4.62 -9.05
CA GLY A 150 1.24 4.32 -9.76
C GLY A 150 0.01 4.32 -8.84
N VAL A 151 -1.13 4.00 -9.44
CA VAL A 151 -2.41 3.79 -8.75
C VAL A 151 -3.14 2.64 -9.42
N GLN A 152 -3.91 1.87 -8.64
CA GLN A 152 -4.96 1.06 -9.23
C GLN A 152 -6.08 1.98 -9.73
N TRP A 153 -6.47 1.83 -10.98
CA TRP A 153 -7.67 2.43 -11.53
C TRP A 153 -8.39 1.44 -12.44
N ASP A 154 -9.60 1.05 -12.03
CA ASP A 154 -10.48 0.17 -12.76
C ASP A 154 -11.71 0.91 -13.33
N PRO A 155 -12.37 0.34 -14.36
CA PRO A 155 -13.60 0.92 -14.89
C PRO A 155 -14.72 0.96 -13.85
N PHE A 156 -15.41 2.09 -13.72
CA PHE A 156 -16.54 2.27 -12.78
C PHE A 156 -17.79 1.52 -13.26
N THR A 157 -17.84 0.20 -13.08
CA THR A 157 -18.98 -0.65 -13.48
C THR A 157 -20.02 -0.80 -12.37
N ASP A 158 -19.57 -0.94 -11.12
CA ASP A 158 -20.47 -1.17 -9.98
C ASP A 158 -21.23 0.10 -9.58
N TYR A 159 -20.52 1.24 -9.63
CA TYR A 159 -21.01 2.58 -9.31
C TYR A 159 -20.61 3.58 -10.41
N PRO A 160 -21.33 3.60 -11.55
CA PRO A 160 -21.00 4.46 -12.67
C PRO A 160 -20.98 5.95 -12.32
N LEU A 161 -19.99 6.65 -12.84
CA LEU A 161 -19.85 8.09 -12.64
C LEU A 161 -20.59 8.88 -13.72
N ASP A 162 -21.20 10.01 -13.34
CA ASP A 162 -21.71 11.00 -14.28
C ASP A 162 -20.61 11.98 -14.75
N GLU A 163 -20.96 12.88 -15.68
CA GLU A 163 -19.99 13.82 -16.27
C GLU A 163 -19.34 14.76 -15.25
N GLN A 164 -20.06 15.16 -14.21
CA GLN A 164 -19.51 16.04 -13.18
C GLN A 164 -18.49 15.28 -12.32
N GLN A 165 -18.83 14.06 -11.91
CA GLN A 165 -17.93 13.17 -11.17
C GLN A 165 -16.69 12.84 -11.99
N TRP A 166 -16.85 12.51 -13.29
CA TRP A 166 -15.74 12.27 -14.20
C TRP A 166 -14.83 13.48 -14.39
N SER A 167 -15.39 14.68 -14.50
CA SER A 167 -14.61 15.92 -14.60
C SER A 167 -13.78 16.16 -13.33
N LYS A 168 -14.37 15.93 -12.15
CA LYS A 168 -13.68 16.03 -10.86
C LYS A 168 -12.57 14.99 -10.70
N LEU A 169 -12.84 13.73 -11.07
CA LEU A 169 -11.86 12.65 -11.11
C LEU A 169 -10.69 13.01 -12.03
N SER A 170 -10.97 13.46 -13.24
CA SER A 170 -9.96 13.85 -14.24
C SER A 170 -9.11 15.02 -13.74
N ALA A 171 -9.72 16.02 -13.10
CA ALA A 171 -8.99 17.14 -12.51
C ALA A 171 -8.02 16.70 -11.40
N ARG A 172 -8.43 15.73 -10.58
CA ARG A 172 -7.57 15.13 -9.55
C ARG A 172 -6.43 14.33 -10.15
N LEU A 173 -6.70 13.50 -11.15
CA LEU A 173 -5.67 12.74 -11.85
C LEU A 173 -4.68 13.63 -12.61
N ASN A 174 -5.15 14.75 -13.19
CA ASN A 174 -4.30 15.76 -13.82
C ASN A 174 -3.31 16.39 -12.84
N HIS A 175 -3.73 16.53 -11.58
CA HIS A 175 -2.82 16.91 -10.51
C HIS A 175 -1.95 15.74 -10.08
N LEU A 176 -2.51 14.56 -9.83
CA LEU A 176 -1.80 13.40 -9.30
C LEU A 176 -0.68 12.93 -10.23
N LYS A 177 -0.92 12.91 -11.55
CA LYS A 177 0.03 12.44 -12.58
C LYS A 177 0.70 11.11 -12.21
N PRO A 178 -0.08 10.03 -12.03
CA PRO A 178 0.51 8.72 -11.73
C PRO A 178 1.45 8.32 -12.88
N ALA A 179 2.57 7.71 -12.53
CA ALA A 179 3.59 7.31 -13.50
C ALA A 179 3.20 6.07 -14.31
N PHE A 180 2.26 5.28 -13.78
CA PHE A 180 1.57 4.20 -14.45
C PHE A 180 0.21 3.95 -13.76
N LEU A 181 -0.70 3.29 -14.48
CA LEU A 181 -1.95 2.75 -13.93
C LEU A 181 -1.87 1.23 -13.88
N ARG A 182 -2.51 0.63 -12.88
CA ARG A 182 -2.91 -0.77 -12.95
C ARG A 182 -4.42 -0.84 -13.17
N THR A 183 -4.85 -1.64 -14.13
CA THR A 183 -6.26 -1.74 -14.52
C THR A 183 -6.63 -3.19 -14.73
N MET A 184 -7.58 -3.68 -13.95
CA MET A 184 -8.05 -5.06 -13.96
C MET A 184 -9.52 -5.12 -14.39
N ILE A 185 -9.84 -6.08 -15.26
CA ILE A 185 -11.20 -6.31 -15.76
C ILE A 185 -11.59 -7.79 -15.61
N TYR A 186 -12.67 -8.20 -16.27
CA TYR A 186 -13.07 -9.60 -16.35
C TYR A 186 -13.39 -10.02 -17.79
N GLY A 187 -13.27 -11.31 -18.08
CA GLY A 187 -13.63 -11.89 -19.38
C GLY A 187 -15.03 -11.56 -19.90
N ASN A 188 -16.03 -11.40 -19.03
CA ASN A 188 -17.41 -11.06 -19.41
C ASN A 188 -17.56 -9.60 -19.89
N PHE A 189 -16.54 -8.75 -19.73
CA PHE A 189 -16.58 -7.38 -20.24
C PHE A 189 -16.68 -7.39 -21.76
N TYR A 190 -15.95 -8.30 -22.39
CA TYR A 190 -15.72 -8.29 -23.83
C TYR A 190 -16.13 -9.58 -24.54
N CYS A 191 -16.41 -10.67 -23.83
CA CYS A 191 -16.81 -11.96 -24.41
C CYS A 191 -18.14 -12.44 -23.82
N ARG A 192 -19.07 -12.88 -24.68
CA ARG A 192 -20.39 -13.39 -24.25
C ARG A 192 -20.53 -14.91 -24.34
N GLY A 193 -19.55 -15.59 -24.93
CA GLY A 193 -19.59 -17.02 -25.16
C GLY A 193 -18.77 -17.42 -26.37
N PHE A 194 -19.08 -18.59 -26.94
CA PHE A 194 -18.34 -19.17 -28.04
C PHE A 194 -19.29 -19.59 -29.16
N HIS A 195 -18.84 -19.47 -30.40
CA HIS A 195 -19.47 -20.06 -31.56
C HIS A 195 -19.33 -21.60 -31.53
N ASP A 196 -20.11 -22.30 -32.35
CA ASP A 196 -20.06 -23.77 -32.46
C ASP A 196 -18.69 -24.29 -32.93
N ASP A 197 -17.91 -23.46 -33.62
CA ASP A 197 -16.54 -23.75 -34.06
C ASP A 197 -15.47 -23.49 -33.00
N GLY A 198 -15.87 -23.01 -31.82
CA GLY A 198 -14.99 -22.71 -30.69
C GLY A 198 -14.40 -21.31 -30.67
N GLY A 199 -14.75 -20.42 -31.63
CA GLY A 199 -14.31 -19.02 -31.63
C GLY A 199 -15.04 -18.16 -30.58
N PRO A 200 -14.36 -17.22 -29.87
CA PRO A 200 -15.03 -16.31 -28.94
C PRO A 200 -16.04 -15.36 -29.62
N ILE A 201 -17.15 -15.10 -28.96
CA ILE A 201 -18.17 -14.12 -29.38
C ILE A 201 -17.95 -12.81 -28.64
N PHE A 202 -17.30 -11.85 -29.31
CA PHE A 202 -16.95 -10.56 -28.71
C PHE A 202 -18.15 -9.60 -28.63
N ASP A 203 -18.17 -8.76 -27.59
CA ASP A 203 -19.11 -7.66 -27.39
C ASP A 203 -18.38 -6.36 -27.00
N PHE A 204 -17.59 -5.84 -27.93
CA PHE A 204 -16.80 -4.63 -27.71
C PHE A 204 -17.64 -3.35 -27.59
N GLU A 205 -18.94 -3.41 -27.88
CA GLU A 205 -19.88 -2.29 -27.76
C GLU A 205 -20.68 -2.32 -26.44
N ASN A 206 -20.36 -3.26 -25.54
CA ASN A 206 -21.02 -3.38 -24.24
C ASN A 206 -20.96 -2.05 -23.47
N GLN A 207 -22.14 -1.47 -23.25
CA GLN A 207 -22.30 -0.15 -22.63
C GLN A 207 -21.98 -0.15 -21.13
N GLU A 208 -22.19 -1.29 -20.46
CA GLU A 208 -21.98 -1.43 -19.02
C GLU A 208 -20.50 -1.62 -18.68
N TYR A 209 -19.76 -2.35 -19.52
CA TYR A 209 -18.40 -2.79 -19.21
C TYR A 209 -17.32 -2.15 -20.10
N MET A 210 -17.48 -2.23 -21.42
CA MET A 210 -16.44 -1.77 -22.35
C MET A 210 -16.38 -0.25 -22.48
N GLN A 211 -17.52 0.46 -22.39
CA GLN A 211 -17.52 1.92 -22.49
C GLN A 211 -16.81 2.61 -21.32
N PRO A 212 -17.03 2.23 -20.04
CA PRO A 212 -16.22 2.75 -18.94
C PRO A 212 -14.72 2.43 -19.09
N LEU A 213 -14.37 1.25 -19.61
CA LEU A 213 -12.98 0.89 -19.90
C LEU A 213 -12.36 1.81 -20.95
N TYR A 214 -13.06 2.04 -22.07
CA TYR A 214 -12.56 2.95 -23.11
C TYR A 214 -12.34 4.36 -22.57
N ARG A 215 -13.23 4.87 -21.72
CA ARG A 215 -13.08 6.20 -21.14
C ARG A 215 -11.81 6.33 -20.28
N LEU A 216 -11.48 5.28 -19.52
CA LEU A 216 -10.22 5.19 -18.78
C LEU A 216 -9.01 5.12 -19.72
N LEU A 217 -9.06 4.23 -20.72
CA LEU A 217 -7.96 4.05 -21.69
C LEU A 217 -7.72 5.29 -22.53
N ASP A 218 -8.78 6.03 -22.90
CA ASP A 218 -8.70 7.31 -23.61
C ASP A 218 -7.98 8.35 -22.74
N TYR A 219 -8.38 8.48 -21.46
CA TYR A 219 -7.67 9.37 -20.53
C TYR A 219 -6.18 9.00 -20.42
N ALA A 220 -5.87 7.71 -20.23
CA ALA A 220 -4.49 7.26 -20.10
C ALA A 220 -3.68 7.50 -21.39
N GLN A 221 -4.28 7.29 -22.55
CA GLN A 221 -3.66 7.52 -23.86
C GLN A 221 -3.37 9.01 -24.08
N ASP A 222 -4.31 9.89 -23.78
CA ASP A 222 -4.16 11.34 -23.92
C ASP A 222 -3.06 11.90 -23.00
N HIS A 223 -2.87 11.29 -21.84
CA HIS A 223 -1.85 11.67 -20.86
C HIS A 223 -0.57 10.84 -20.96
N GLN A 224 -0.50 9.90 -21.91
CA GLN A 224 0.64 9.01 -22.14
C GLN A 224 1.05 8.19 -20.90
N ILE A 225 0.06 7.77 -20.10
CA ILE A 225 0.29 7.03 -18.85
C ILE A 225 0.30 5.53 -19.16
N PRO A 226 1.44 4.83 -18.97
CA PRO A 226 1.53 3.37 -19.15
C PRO A 226 0.53 2.61 -18.29
N ILE A 227 0.02 1.49 -18.79
CA ILE A 227 -0.92 0.62 -18.09
C ILE A 227 -0.33 -0.79 -17.92
N VAL A 228 -0.38 -1.28 -16.69
CA VAL A 228 -0.38 -2.72 -16.37
C VAL A 228 -1.83 -3.17 -16.43
N PHE A 229 -2.18 -3.93 -17.46
CA PHE A 229 -3.56 -4.32 -17.76
C PHE A 229 -3.74 -5.81 -17.47
N GLY A 230 -4.91 -6.22 -16.98
CA GLY A 230 -5.10 -7.64 -16.66
C GLY A 230 -6.52 -8.02 -16.31
N GLU A 231 -6.67 -9.25 -15.82
CA GLU A 231 -7.95 -9.78 -15.34
C GLU A 231 -7.87 -10.20 -13.87
N TRP A 232 -8.94 -9.95 -13.13
CA TRP A 232 -9.03 -10.28 -11.70
C TRP A 232 -9.05 -11.80 -11.45
N GLU A 233 -9.89 -12.56 -12.17
CA GLU A 233 -9.97 -14.02 -12.08
C GLU A 233 -10.31 -14.66 -13.44
N PRO A 234 -10.07 -15.99 -13.61
CA PRO A 234 -10.50 -16.72 -14.80
C PRO A 234 -12.02 -16.72 -14.99
N PRO A 235 -12.54 -16.91 -16.22
CA PRO A 235 -13.97 -16.82 -16.49
C PRO A 235 -14.83 -17.90 -15.79
N ILE A 236 -14.22 -18.93 -15.21
CA ILE A 236 -14.88 -19.95 -14.38
C ILE A 236 -15.76 -19.34 -13.26
N LYS A 237 -15.45 -18.12 -12.79
CA LYS A 237 -16.29 -17.36 -11.85
C LYS A 237 -17.74 -17.17 -12.31
N PHE A 238 -17.98 -17.11 -13.63
CA PHE A 238 -19.28 -16.78 -14.20
C PHE A 238 -20.19 -18.01 -14.33
N VAL A 239 -20.50 -18.61 -13.18
CA VAL A 239 -21.36 -19.80 -13.09
C VAL A 239 -22.71 -19.55 -13.74
N GLY A 240 -23.16 -20.49 -14.58
CA GLY A 240 -24.44 -20.39 -15.29
C GLY A 240 -24.42 -19.52 -16.55
N THR A 241 -23.26 -18.98 -16.92
CA THR A 241 -23.06 -18.27 -18.19
C THR A 241 -22.34 -19.16 -19.22
N PRO A 242 -22.31 -18.78 -20.51
CA PRO A 242 -21.51 -19.47 -21.53
C PRO A 242 -19.99 -19.48 -21.27
N LEU A 243 -19.49 -18.71 -20.29
CA LEU A 243 -18.08 -18.68 -19.91
C LEU A 243 -17.75 -19.63 -18.75
N ALA A 244 -18.76 -20.30 -18.18
CA ALA A 244 -18.56 -21.21 -17.06
C ALA A 244 -17.59 -22.36 -17.42
N GLY A 245 -16.74 -22.73 -16.46
CA GLY A 245 -15.80 -23.84 -16.62
C GLY A 245 -14.56 -23.52 -17.47
N ILE A 246 -14.29 -22.25 -17.77
CA ILE A 246 -13.04 -21.81 -18.41
C ILE A 246 -12.05 -21.42 -17.31
N ASP A 247 -11.10 -22.30 -17.04
CA ASP A 247 -10.11 -22.16 -15.97
C ASP A 247 -8.80 -21.50 -16.50
N ALA A 248 -7.83 -21.27 -15.62
CA ALA A 248 -6.61 -20.52 -15.92
C ALA A 248 -5.69 -21.18 -16.97
N ASP A 249 -5.73 -22.51 -17.10
CA ASP A 249 -4.98 -23.30 -18.08
C ASP A 249 -5.81 -23.65 -19.33
N ASP A 250 -7.02 -23.12 -19.46
CA ASP A 250 -7.89 -23.39 -20.61
C ASP A 250 -7.51 -22.46 -21.79
N PRO A 251 -7.16 -23.02 -22.97
CA PRO A 251 -6.78 -22.22 -24.13
C PRO A 251 -7.86 -21.25 -24.58
N ARG A 252 -9.15 -21.53 -24.31
CA ARG A 252 -10.26 -20.62 -24.63
C ARG A 252 -10.12 -19.25 -23.96
N TRP A 253 -9.55 -19.18 -22.76
CA TRP A 253 -9.33 -17.88 -22.12
C TRP A 253 -8.23 -17.09 -22.84
N THR A 254 -7.16 -17.75 -23.30
CA THR A 254 -6.13 -17.06 -24.07
C THR A 254 -6.61 -16.61 -25.45
N GLU A 255 -7.55 -17.34 -26.09
CA GLU A 255 -8.25 -16.87 -27.30
C GLU A 255 -9.06 -15.60 -27.02
N MET A 256 -9.78 -15.57 -25.90
CA MET A 256 -10.53 -14.39 -25.45
C MET A 256 -9.58 -13.19 -25.26
N ILE A 257 -8.54 -13.36 -24.46
CA ILE A 257 -7.55 -12.31 -24.15
C ILE A 257 -6.87 -11.82 -25.45
N GLY A 258 -6.45 -12.73 -26.33
CA GLY A 258 -5.82 -12.39 -27.59
C GLY A 258 -6.72 -11.51 -28.47
N GLY A 259 -8.00 -11.85 -28.59
CA GLY A 259 -8.96 -11.04 -29.35
C GLY A 259 -9.23 -9.67 -28.71
N LEU A 260 -9.30 -9.59 -27.38
CA LEU A 260 -9.38 -8.30 -26.67
C LEU A 260 -8.16 -7.44 -26.97
N LEU A 261 -6.95 -7.97 -26.80
CA LEU A 261 -5.71 -7.21 -26.99
C LEU A 261 -5.52 -6.79 -28.45
N GLN A 262 -5.89 -7.66 -29.40
CA GLN A 262 -5.94 -7.31 -30.82
C GLN A 262 -6.87 -6.11 -31.07
N HIS A 263 -8.05 -6.10 -30.44
CA HIS A 263 -8.98 -4.98 -30.54
C HIS A 263 -8.42 -3.70 -29.90
N LEU A 264 -7.94 -3.77 -28.66
CA LEU A 264 -7.45 -2.59 -27.93
C LEU A 264 -6.19 -1.98 -28.55
N ILE A 265 -5.21 -2.81 -28.93
CA ILE A 265 -3.90 -2.34 -29.42
C ILE A 265 -3.96 -2.06 -30.92
N VAL A 266 -4.57 -2.95 -31.71
CA VAL A 266 -4.51 -2.84 -33.18
C VAL A 266 -5.69 -2.10 -33.77
N VAL A 267 -6.91 -2.32 -33.28
CA VAL A 267 -8.10 -1.61 -33.81
C VAL A 267 -8.23 -0.23 -33.17
N ARG A 268 -8.18 -0.16 -31.83
CA ARG A 268 -8.35 1.07 -31.05
C ARG A 268 -7.06 1.90 -30.89
N LYS A 269 -5.90 1.33 -31.20
CA LYS A 269 -4.59 2.02 -31.20
C LYS A 269 -4.12 2.51 -29.84
N TYR A 270 -4.52 1.85 -28.75
CA TYR A 270 -3.97 2.15 -27.44
C TYR A 270 -2.51 1.70 -27.35
N THR A 271 -1.58 2.65 -27.35
CA THR A 271 -0.13 2.41 -27.24
C THR A 271 0.35 2.39 -25.79
N VAL A 272 -0.51 2.80 -24.86
CA VAL A 272 -0.21 2.89 -23.44
C VAL A 272 -0.37 1.58 -22.68
N ILE A 273 -1.03 0.58 -23.25
CA ILE A 273 -1.10 -0.78 -22.67
C ILE A 273 0.28 -1.42 -22.85
N ARG A 274 1.02 -1.56 -21.75
CA ARG A 274 2.43 -2.00 -21.77
C ARG A 274 2.62 -3.41 -21.27
N TYR A 275 1.95 -3.76 -20.19
CA TYR A 275 2.04 -5.07 -19.56
C TYR A 275 0.68 -5.75 -19.55
N TYR A 276 0.67 -7.07 -19.71
CA TYR A 276 -0.47 -7.91 -19.40
C TYR A 276 -0.19 -8.79 -18.18
N ASP A 277 -0.97 -8.59 -17.11
CA ASP A 277 -1.06 -9.46 -15.94
C ASP A 277 -2.24 -10.42 -16.15
N MET A 278 -1.98 -11.71 -16.29
CA MET A 278 -3.04 -12.66 -16.64
C MET A 278 -4.08 -12.81 -15.53
N VAL A 279 -3.66 -12.76 -14.26
CA VAL A 279 -4.57 -13.00 -13.13
C VAL A 279 -4.05 -12.38 -11.83
N ASN A 280 -4.92 -11.62 -11.16
CA ASN A 280 -4.63 -10.99 -9.88
C ASN A 280 -4.46 -12.00 -8.74
N GLU A 281 -3.47 -11.77 -7.85
CA GLU A 281 -3.28 -12.49 -6.58
C GLU A 281 -3.37 -14.02 -6.73
N VAL A 282 -2.73 -14.50 -7.81
CA VAL A 282 -2.83 -15.87 -8.30
C VAL A 282 -2.57 -16.96 -7.26
N ASN A 283 -1.78 -16.64 -6.24
CA ASN A 283 -1.39 -17.55 -5.18
C ASN A 283 -2.48 -17.77 -4.13
N GLN A 284 -3.61 -17.05 -4.23
CA GLN A 284 -4.66 -17.06 -3.23
C GLN A 284 -5.94 -17.73 -3.74
N PRO A 285 -6.73 -18.39 -2.88
CA PRO A 285 -7.94 -19.10 -3.29
C PRO A 285 -9.00 -18.23 -3.96
N TRP A 286 -9.08 -16.94 -3.61
CA TRP A 286 -10.07 -16.02 -4.20
C TRP A 286 -9.77 -15.67 -5.66
N SER A 287 -8.53 -15.85 -6.14
CA SER A 287 -8.21 -15.77 -7.58
C SER A 287 -8.83 -16.91 -8.40
N LEU A 288 -9.35 -17.95 -7.73
CA LEU A 288 -9.80 -19.22 -8.30
C LEU A 288 -8.69 -20.07 -8.95
N VAL A 289 -7.42 -19.66 -8.81
CA VAL A 289 -6.26 -20.38 -9.34
C VAL A 289 -5.56 -21.15 -8.22
N ALA A 290 -4.83 -20.45 -7.33
CA ALA A 290 -4.06 -21.01 -6.21
C ALA A 290 -3.19 -22.25 -6.54
N ASP A 291 -2.78 -22.36 -7.80
CA ASP A 291 -2.04 -23.49 -8.38
C ASP A 291 -1.01 -22.94 -9.38
N PHE A 292 0.27 -23.03 -9.01
CA PHE A 292 1.37 -22.50 -9.81
C PHE A 292 1.48 -23.18 -11.18
N ALA A 293 1.28 -24.50 -11.25
CA ALA A 293 1.42 -25.25 -12.50
C ALA A 293 0.29 -24.88 -13.48
N LYS A 294 -0.92 -24.65 -12.95
CA LYS A 294 -2.05 -24.17 -13.73
C LYS A 294 -1.78 -22.76 -14.29
N TRP A 295 -1.38 -21.83 -13.43
CA TRP A 295 -1.01 -20.47 -13.84
C TRP A 295 0.12 -20.46 -14.88
N GLN A 296 1.19 -21.22 -14.65
CA GLN A 296 2.30 -21.38 -15.57
C GLN A 296 1.82 -21.84 -16.96
N THR A 297 0.91 -22.81 -17.01
CA THR A 297 0.35 -23.31 -18.27
C THR A 297 -0.43 -22.21 -18.99
N GLY A 298 -1.31 -21.51 -18.26
CA GLY A 298 -2.05 -20.36 -18.79
C GLY A 298 -1.16 -19.27 -19.39
N VAL A 299 -0.12 -18.85 -18.66
CA VAL A 299 0.80 -17.80 -19.11
C VAL A 299 1.61 -18.24 -20.35
N ARG A 300 1.99 -19.53 -20.45
CA ARG A 300 2.65 -20.06 -21.66
C ARG A 300 1.71 -20.08 -22.86
N LEU A 301 0.43 -20.41 -22.66
CA LEU A 301 -0.59 -20.31 -23.69
C LEU A 301 -0.80 -18.85 -24.14
N LEU A 302 -0.84 -17.91 -23.18
CA LEU A 302 -0.95 -16.48 -23.47
C LEU A 302 0.23 -15.99 -24.32
N LYS A 303 1.47 -16.28 -23.92
CA LYS A 303 2.66 -15.88 -24.69
C LYS A 303 2.65 -16.45 -26.11
N SER A 304 2.19 -17.70 -26.27
CA SER A 304 2.03 -18.34 -27.58
C SER A 304 0.99 -17.64 -28.44
N LYS A 305 -0.16 -17.27 -27.85
CA LYS A 305 -1.21 -16.53 -28.54
C LYS A 305 -0.76 -15.12 -28.95
N LEU A 306 -0.02 -14.41 -28.09
CA LEU A 306 0.54 -13.09 -28.43
C LEU A 306 1.49 -13.18 -29.63
N ALA A 307 2.34 -14.21 -29.69
CA ALA A 307 3.22 -14.44 -30.83
C ALA A 307 2.45 -14.79 -32.12
N GLU A 308 1.42 -15.63 -32.02
CA GLU A 308 0.53 -15.97 -33.15
C GLU A 308 -0.12 -14.73 -33.75
N LEU A 309 -0.55 -13.78 -32.91
CA LEU A 309 -1.17 -12.53 -33.32
C LEU A 309 -0.16 -11.43 -33.71
N GLY A 310 1.15 -11.65 -33.53
CA GLY A 310 2.19 -10.65 -33.75
C GLY A 310 2.14 -9.47 -32.77
N LEU A 311 1.63 -9.70 -31.56
CA LEU A 311 1.51 -8.71 -30.48
C LEU A 311 2.68 -8.75 -29.50
N ASP A 312 3.52 -9.78 -29.55
CA ASP A 312 4.70 -10.01 -28.70
C ASP A 312 5.75 -8.88 -28.74
N SER A 313 5.73 -8.03 -29.77
CA SER A 313 6.57 -6.83 -29.88
C SER A 313 5.91 -5.55 -29.34
N GLN A 314 4.62 -5.59 -29.00
CA GLN A 314 3.82 -4.43 -28.60
C GLN A 314 3.41 -4.49 -27.13
N ILE A 315 3.24 -5.69 -26.56
CA ILE A 315 2.86 -5.91 -25.17
C ILE A 315 3.78 -6.93 -24.50
N GLU A 316 4.15 -6.63 -23.27
CA GLU A 316 4.99 -7.46 -22.40
C GLU A 316 4.10 -8.24 -21.41
N VAL A 317 4.51 -9.43 -20.99
CA VAL A 317 3.81 -10.22 -19.97
C VAL A 317 4.48 -9.98 -18.61
N ILE A 318 3.69 -9.61 -17.61
CA ILE A 318 4.16 -9.41 -16.23
C ILE A 318 3.52 -10.48 -15.32
N GLY A 319 4.23 -10.87 -14.26
CA GLY A 319 3.69 -11.79 -13.29
C GLY A 319 4.64 -12.09 -12.14
N PRO A 320 4.20 -12.87 -11.15
CA PRO A 320 2.91 -13.55 -11.07
C PRO A 320 1.77 -12.73 -10.44
N GLY A 321 1.99 -11.48 -10.02
CA GLY A 321 0.95 -10.71 -9.31
C GLY A 321 0.55 -11.32 -7.96
N SER A 322 1.45 -12.09 -7.33
CA SER A 322 1.17 -12.81 -6.08
C SER A 322 1.20 -11.90 -4.84
N VAL A 323 0.29 -12.09 -3.89
CA VAL A 323 0.20 -11.32 -2.63
C VAL A 323 0.82 -12.05 -1.45
N TRP A 324 1.49 -11.31 -0.55
CA TRP A 324 2.24 -11.83 0.60
C TRP A 324 3.17 -12.97 0.23
N ASP A 325 3.73 -12.86 -0.97
CA ASP A 325 4.39 -13.94 -1.68
C ASP A 325 5.55 -14.56 -0.87
N PRO A 326 5.46 -15.82 -0.38
CA PRO A 326 6.61 -16.49 0.18
C PRO A 326 7.54 -17.04 -0.92
N ASP A 327 6.98 -17.69 -1.96
CA ASP A 327 7.74 -18.54 -2.88
C ASP A 327 7.38 -18.39 -4.39
N TRP A 328 6.27 -17.77 -4.77
CA TRP A 328 5.81 -17.65 -6.16
C TRP A 328 6.74 -16.83 -7.04
N ILE A 329 7.36 -15.74 -6.56
CA ILE A 329 8.44 -15.07 -7.32
C ILE A 329 9.58 -16.01 -7.60
N LYS A 330 10.00 -16.77 -6.59
CA LYS A 330 11.12 -17.68 -6.73
C LYS A 330 10.80 -18.75 -7.77
N GLU A 331 9.63 -19.36 -7.70
CA GLU A 331 9.17 -20.34 -8.69
C GLU A 331 9.05 -19.73 -10.10
N SER A 332 8.57 -18.49 -10.21
CA SER A 332 8.48 -17.75 -11.47
C SER A 332 9.86 -17.46 -12.09
N VAL A 333 10.86 -17.11 -11.27
CA VAL A 333 12.24 -16.93 -11.74
C VAL A 333 12.82 -18.26 -12.21
N ASP A 334 12.67 -19.32 -11.41
CA ASP A 334 13.26 -20.62 -11.70
C ASP A 334 12.66 -21.27 -12.95
N GLN A 335 11.36 -21.08 -13.20
CA GLN A 335 10.61 -21.85 -14.20
C GLN A 335 9.98 -21.03 -15.33
N MET A 336 9.93 -19.70 -15.21
CA MET A 336 9.20 -18.81 -16.12
C MET A 336 10.00 -17.59 -16.59
N HIS A 337 11.29 -17.49 -16.26
CA HIS A 337 12.14 -16.37 -16.70
C HIS A 337 12.25 -16.21 -18.22
N ASP A 338 12.01 -17.27 -19.00
CA ASP A 338 11.99 -17.24 -20.46
C ASP A 338 10.67 -16.72 -21.05
N VAL A 339 9.63 -16.63 -20.22
CA VAL A 339 8.25 -16.27 -20.63
C VAL A 339 7.87 -14.87 -20.14
N LEU A 340 8.20 -14.55 -18.89
CA LEU A 340 7.87 -13.27 -18.26
C LEU A 340 8.85 -12.18 -18.70
N ASP A 341 8.33 -11.02 -19.09
CA ASP A 341 9.11 -9.86 -19.51
C ASP A 341 9.38 -8.89 -18.33
N ALA A 342 8.53 -8.94 -17.30
CA ALA A 342 8.67 -8.21 -16.04
C ALA A 342 8.14 -9.04 -14.86
N TYR A 343 8.50 -8.63 -13.64
CA TYR A 343 8.01 -9.25 -12.41
C TYR A 343 7.15 -8.30 -11.60
N ASP A 344 6.21 -8.84 -10.84
CA ASP A 344 5.44 -8.08 -9.87
C ASP A 344 4.94 -8.90 -8.69
N ILE A 345 4.66 -8.22 -7.58
CA ILE A 345 4.02 -8.78 -6.38
C ILE A 345 3.09 -7.74 -5.77
N HIS A 346 2.18 -8.21 -4.92
CA HIS A 346 1.29 -7.37 -4.13
C HIS A 346 1.63 -7.45 -2.64
N ILE A 347 1.33 -6.38 -1.91
CA ILE A 347 1.55 -6.35 -0.47
C ILE A 347 0.50 -5.53 0.29
N TYR A 348 -0.12 -6.16 1.29
CA TYR A 348 -0.87 -5.47 2.33
C TYR A 348 -0.11 -5.59 3.64
N ALA A 349 0.60 -4.53 4.02
CA ALA A 349 1.59 -4.58 5.07
C ALA A 349 0.99 -4.37 6.46
N ASP A 350 1.48 -5.09 7.47
CA ASP A 350 1.24 -4.71 8.85
C ASP A 350 2.09 -3.47 9.19
N TYR A 351 1.52 -2.56 9.98
CA TYR A 351 2.16 -1.34 10.44
C TYR A 351 3.54 -1.60 11.04
N ASN A 352 3.70 -2.67 11.82
CA ASN A 352 4.96 -2.93 12.52
C ASN A 352 6.01 -3.53 11.62
N THR A 353 5.61 -4.31 10.62
CA THR A 353 6.52 -4.79 9.56
C THR A 353 7.04 -3.61 8.73
N VAL A 354 6.21 -2.58 8.51
CA VAL A 354 6.66 -1.32 7.91
C VAL A 354 7.59 -0.57 8.88
N VAL A 355 7.18 -0.35 10.13
CA VAL A 355 7.98 0.38 11.12
C VAL A 355 9.31 -0.30 11.46
N SER A 356 9.44 -1.63 11.36
CA SER A 356 10.71 -2.33 11.60
C SER A 356 11.66 -2.35 10.40
N GLY A 357 11.22 -1.84 9.24
CA GLY A 357 11.99 -1.89 8.00
C GLY A 357 12.07 -3.29 7.39
N GLU A 358 11.20 -4.21 7.82
CA GLU A 358 11.22 -5.60 7.37
C GLU A 358 10.75 -5.73 5.91
N MET A 359 9.86 -4.86 5.44
CA MET A 359 9.44 -4.86 4.03
C MET A 359 10.62 -4.60 3.09
N GLU A 360 11.52 -3.66 3.43
CA GLU A 360 12.75 -3.43 2.64
C GLU A 360 13.58 -4.71 2.50
N ARG A 361 13.74 -5.47 3.60
CA ARG A 361 14.49 -6.74 3.58
C ARG A 361 13.83 -7.80 2.72
N ILE A 362 12.50 -7.94 2.83
CA ILE A 362 11.71 -8.89 2.03
C ILE A 362 11.84 -8.56 0.54
N PHE A 363 11.61 -7.30 0.17
CA PHE A 363 11.69 -6.87 -1.22
C PHE A 363 13.11 -6.97 -1.79
N ALA A 364 14.13 -6.60 -1.00
CA ALA A 364 15.52 -6.67 -1.44
C ALA A 364 15.94 -8.12 -1.70
N ALA A 365 15.55 -9.06 -0.82
CA ALA A 365 15.82 -10.48 -1.02
C ALA A 365 15.16 -11.02 -2.30
N LYS A 366 13.92 -10.62 -2.58
CA LYS A 366 13.24 -10.99 -3.83
C LYS A 366 13.92 -10.39 -5.06
N LYS A 367 14.27 -9.10 -5.03
CA LYS A 367 14.96 -8.42 -6.14
C LYS A 367 16.34 -9.04 -6.39
N GLU A 368 17.09 -9.33 -5.33
CA GLU A 368 18.37 -10.03 -5.41
C GLU A 368 18.20 -11.41 -6.03
N TYR A 369 17.19 -12.18 -5.61
CA TYR A 369 16.92 -13.50 -6.18
C TYR A 369 16.67 -13.42 -7.69
N VAL A 370 15.83 -12.48 -8.15
CA VAL A 370 15.59 -12.22 -9.58
C VAL A 370 16.90 -11.91 -10.31
N VAL A 371 17.72 -10.99 -9.79
CA VAL A 371 18.97 -10.58 -10.43
C VAL A 371 20.00 -11.71 -10.50
N LEU A 372 20.04 -12.59 -9.50
CA LEU A 372 21.00 -13.70 -9.43
C LEU A 372 20.59 -14.91 -10.28
N HIS A 373 19.29 -15.19 -10.42
CA HIS A 373 18.81 -16.45 -10.99
C HIS A 373 18.10 -16.30 -12.34
N ASP A 374 17.60 -15.12 -12.70
CA ASP A 374 17.18 -14.83 -14.08
C ASP A 374 18.38 -14.27 -14.87
N PRO A 375 18.83 -14.92 -15.97
CA PRO A 375 19.92 -14.42 -16.82
C PRO A 375 19.73 -12.99 -17.35
N SER A 376 18.50 -12.50 -17.38
CA SER A 376 18.07 -11.17 -17.80
C SER A 376 17.46 -10.33 -16.66
N GLY A 377 17.47 -10.82 -15.42
CA GLY A 377 16.77 -10.21 -14.29
C GLY A 377 17.21 -8.79 -13.93
N ASN A 378 18.44 -8.40 -14.30
CA ASN A 378 18.93 -7.03 -14.14
C ASN A 378 18.34 -6.02 -15.16
N LYS A 379 17.72 -6.51 -16.24
CA LYS A 379 17.06 -5.70 -17.27
C LYS A 379 15.54 -5.69 -17.14
N LYS A 380 14.98 -6.65 -16.40
CA LYS A 380 13.54 -6.73 -16.17
C LYS A 380 13.12 -5.79 -15.06
N ASP A 381 12.02 -5.10 -15.31
CA ASP A 381 11.36 -4.31 -14.30
C ASP A 381 10.73 -5.23 -13.26
N PHE A 382 10.77 -4.82 -11.99
CA PHE A 382 10.12 -5.53 -10.88
C PHE A 382 9.27 -4.54 -10.07
N TYR A 383 7.95 -4.70 -10.12
CA TYR A 383 6.98 -3.79 -9.52
C TYR A 383 6.35 -4.31 -8.22
N LEU A 384 5.88 -3.37 -7.40
CA LEU A 384 4.74 -3.57 -6.52
C LEU A 384 3.49 -3.04 -7.26
N THR A 385 2.76 -3.91 -7.92
CA THR A 385 1.60 -3.54 -8.74
C THR A 385 0.36 -3.24 -7.91
N GLU A 386 0.33 -3.66 -6.65
CA GLU A 386 -0.75 -3.37 -5.71
C GLU A 386 -0.18 -3.32 -4.29
N ALA A 387 -0.48 -2.24 -3.55
CA ALA A 387 0.02 -2.06 -2.19
C ALA A 387 -0.97 -1.30 -1.30
N GLY A 388 -1.05 -1.73 -0.04
CA GLY A 388 -1.83 -1.06 0.99
C GLY A 388 -1.40 -1.47 2.40
N MET A 389 -2.15 -1.04 3.42
CA MET A 389 -1.95 -1.51 4.80
C MET A 389 -2.99 -2.56 5.17
N LEU A 390 -2.54 -3.63 5.82
CA LEU A 390 -3.41 -4.61 6.46
C LEU A 390 -3.90 -4.11 7.83
N THR A 391 -3.06 -3.41 8.58
CA THR A 391 -3.45 -2.83 9.88
C THR A 391 -4.60 -1.84 9.68
N GLY A 392 -5.71 -2.06 10.41
CA GLY A 392 -6.92 -1.24 10.28
C GLY A 392 -7.95 -1.77 9.29
N LYS A 393 -7.63 -2.81 8.52
CA LYS A 393 -8.56 -3.46 7.60
C LYS A 393 -9.72 -4.06 8.39
N THR A 394 -10.94 -3.91 7.88
CA THR A 394 -12.18 -4.47 8.43
C THR A 394 -12.74 -5.55 7.50
N ASP A 395 -13.77 -6.25 7.97
CA ASP A 395 -14.51 -7.21 7.17
C ASP A 395 -15.06 -6.56 5.88
N GLY A 396 -15.18 -7.37 4.82
CA GLY A 396 -15.67 -6.92 3.51
C GLY A 396 -14.61 -6.26 2.60
N ASP A 397 -13.34 -6.59 2.79
CA ASP A 397 -12.23 -6.03 1.99
C ASP A 397 -12.19 -4.49 1.99
N SER A 398 -12.20 -3.90 3.18
CA SER A 398 -12.16 -2.44 3.38
C SER A 398 -11.10 -2.01 4.37
N GLN A 399 -10.58 -0.81 4.16
CA GLN A 399 -9.58 -0.18 5.00
C GLN A 399 -10.04 1.22 5.42
N PRO A 400 -11.01 1.35 6.35
CA PRO A 400 -11.57 2.65 6.73
C PRO A 400 -10.52 3.61 7.32
N GLN A 401 -9.35 3.11 7.75
CA GLN A 401 -8.27 3.95 8.26
C GLN A 401 -7.51 4.71 7.17
N VAL A 402 -7.81 4.52 5.87
CA VAL A 402 -7.31 5.40 4.79
C VAL A 402 -7.68 6.88 4.98
N LYS A 403 -8.71 7.16 5.80
CA LYS A 403 -9.14 8.51 6.19
C LYS A 403 -8.22 9.14 7.25
N GLN A 404 -7.33 8.36 7.86
CA GLN A 404 -6.49 8.79 8.97
C GLN A 404 -5.12 9.27 8.49
N PHE A 405 -4.56 10.26 9.19
CA PHE A 405 -3.26 10.85 8.89
C PHE A 405 -2.12 9.80 8.88
N TRP A 406 -2.10 8.90 9.87
CA TRP A 406 -1.05 7.89 10.03
C TRP A 406 -0.92 6.95 8.83
N TYR A 407 -2.02 6.71 8.10
CA TYR A 407 -2.02 5.85 6.91
C TYR A 407 -1.11 6.44 5.83
N GLY A 408 -1.16 7.75 5.62
CA GLY A 408 -0.25 8.45 4.69
C GLY A 408 1.23 8.30 5.08
N VAL A 409 1.56 8.39 6.38
CA VAL A 409 2.94 8.18 6.85
C VAL A 409 3.40 6.76 6.57
N SER A 410 2.55 5.76 6.84
CA SER A 410 2.86 4.34 6.58
C SER A 410 3.01 4.03 5.10
N MET A 411 2.16 4.59 4.24
CA MET A 411 2.29 4.40 2.79
C MET A 411 3.56 5.06 2.23
N ALA A 412 3.96 6.23 2.75
CA ALA A 412 5.23 6.86 2.38
C ALA A 412 6.45 6.04 2.84
N ASP A 413 6.36 5.44 4.03
CA ASP A 413 7.38 4.53 4.55
C ASP A 413 7.50 3.24 3.71
N LEU A 414 6.37 2.62 3.38
CA LEU A 414 6.32 1.44 2.51
C LEU A 414 6.90 1.75 1.11
N ALA A 415 6.53 2.90 0.52
CA ALA A 415 7.10 3.37 -0.73
C ALA A 415 8.62 3.60 -0.62
N ALA A 416 9.09 4.15 0.50
CA ALA A 416 10.53 4.32 0.75
C ALA A 416 11.27 2.99 0.75
N GLN A 417 10.71 1.98 1.42
CA GLN A 417 11.28 0.64 1.50
C GLN A 417 11.28 -0.07 0.13
N SER A 418 10.21 0.10 -0.67
CA SER A 418 10.16 -0.38 -2.06
C SER A 418 11.28 0.23 -2.91
N MET A 419 11.41 1.56 -2.90
CA MET A 419 12.47 2.27 -3.65
C MET A 419 13.88 1.85 -3.21
N ARG A 420 14.12 1.73 -1.90
CA ARG A 420 15.43 1.34 -1.34
C ARG A 420 15.81 -0.10 -1.66
N SER A 421 14.81 -0.98 -1.79
CA SER A 421 15.00 -2.40 -2.13
C SER A 421 15.30 -2.67 -3.61
N GLY A 422 15.18 -1.65 -4.48
CA GLY A 422 15.45 -1.79 -5.90
C GLY A 422 14.22 -2.16 -6.76
N LEU A 423 13.00 -2.05 -6.22
CA LEU A 423 11.78 -2.24 -7.00
C LEU A 423 11.49 -1.01 -7.87
N ASN A 424 11.12 -1.26 -9.11
CA ASN A 424 11.04 -0.27 -10.18
C ASN A 424 9.82 0.66 -10.06
N GLY A 425 8.76 0.26 -9.38
CA GLY A 425 7.59 1.10 -9.15
C GLY A 425 6.63 0.49 -8.14
N ILE A 426 5.74 1.33 -7.61
CA ILE A 426 4.71 0.92 -6.64
C ILE A 426 3.37 1.56 -6.99
N ALA A 427 2.28 0.79 -6.99
CA ALA A 427 0.92 1.29 -7.13
C ALA A 427 0.12 1.05 -5.86
N ILE A 428 -0.64 2.07 -5.44
CA ILE A 428 -1.52 2.01 -4.28
C ILE A 428 -2.89 1.41 -4.65
N TRP A 429 -3.40 0.57 -3.76
CA TRP A 429 -4.80 0.16 -3.71
C TRP A 429 -5.58 1.12 -2.78
N ASP A 430 -6.49 1.95 -3.29
CA ASP A 430 -6.87 2.16 -4.68
C ASP A 430 -7.15 3.65 -4.98
N LEU A 431 -7.56 4.00 -6.20
CA LEU A 431 -7.81 5.40 -6.58
C LEU A 431 -9.08 5.97 -5.93
N ASP A 432 -10.18 5.22 -5.95
CA ASP A 432 -11.53 5.70 -5.62
C ASP A 432 -12.43 4.55 -5.14
N ASP A 433 -13.12 4.73 -4.01
CA ASP A 433 -14.02 3.72 -3.45
C ASP A 433 -15.13 3.30 -4.43
N ALA A 434 -15.57 4.21 -5.31
CA ALA A 434 -16.67 3.94 -6.24
C ALA A 434 -16.29 2.93 -7.35
N MET A 435 -15.03 2.48 -7.43
CA MET A 435 -14.62 1.45 -8.41
C MET A 435 -15.16 0.07 -8.06
N HIS A 436 -15.33 -0.26 -6.77
CA HIS A 436 -15.57 -1.63 -6.33
C HIS A 436 -16.66 -1.76 -5.28
N GLY A 437 -17.63 -2.65 -5.54
CA GLY A 437 -18.54 -3.16 -4.53
C GLY A 437 -17.88 -4.17 -3.58
N GLN A 438 -18.51 -4.41 -2.43
CA GLN A 438 -18.11 -5.44 -1.47
C GLN A 438 -18.94 -6.73 -1.51
N ASP A 439 -20.03 -6.76 -2.29
CA ASP A 439 -21.01 -7.86 -2.31
C ASP A 439 -21.43 -8.36 -0.91
N ASN A 440 -21.52 -7.43 0.04
CA ASN A 440 -21.77 -7.69 1.47
C ASN A 440 -23.27 -7.59 1.86
N GLY A 441 -24.16 -7.51 0.87
CA GLY A 441 -25.61 -7.47 1.05
C GLY A 441 -26.20 -6.11 1.44
N TYR A 442 -25.39 -5.05 1.56
CA TYR A 442 -25.91 -3.69 1.69
C TYR A 442 -26.50 -3.18 0.36
N ASP A 443 -27.49 -2.28 0.45
CA ASP A 443 -28.06 -1.59 -0.70
C ASP A 443 -26.99 -0.73 -1.39
N LYS A 444 -27.04 -0.60 -2.73
CA LYS A 444 -26.07 0.21 -3.49
C LYS A 444 -26.08 1.70 -3.11
N MET A 445 -27.16 2.20 -2.51
CA MET A 445 -27.26 3.56 -1.98
C MET A 445 -26.76 3.68 -0.53
N ASP A 446 -26.19 2.61 0.04
CA ASP A 446 -25.50 2.63 1.33
C ASP A 446 -23.99 2.70 1.11
N ALA A 447 -23.31 3.63 1.77
CA ALA A 447 -21.86 3.80 1.65
C ALA A 447 -21.04 2.55 2.05
N ARG A 448 -21.63 1.63 2.82
CA ARG A 448 -21.00 0.35 3.21
C ARG A 448 -20.97 -0.67 2.08
N SER A 449 -21.69 -0.44 0.98
CA SER A 449 -21.70 -1.33 -0.18
C SER A 449 -20.42 -1.24 -1.02
N MET A 450 -19.58 -0.22 -0.81
CA MET A 450 -18.33 0.05 -1.54
C MET A 450 -17.10 -0.35 -0.73
N LYS A 451 -16.06 -0.86 -1.38
CA LYS A 451 -14.74 -1.03 -0.74
C LYS A 451 -14.19 0.34 -0.35
N GLN A 452 -13.64 0.46 0.86
CA GLN A 452 -13.07 1.72 1.37
C GLN A 452 -11.54 1.67 1.33
N TRP A 453 -10.96 2.14 0.23
CA TRP A 453 -9.50 2.18 0.03
C TRP A 453 -9.02 3.47 -0.64
N GLY A 454 -9.92 4.12 -1.39
CA GLY A 454 -9.59 5.17 -2.33
C GLY A 454 -8.99 6.41 -1.68
N PHE A 455 -8.48 7.30 -2.52
CA PHE A 455 -8.16 8.67 -2.09
C PHE A 455 -9.41 9.50 -1.77
N TRP A 456 -10.58 9.06 -2.24
CA TRP A 456 -11.90 9.64 -1.99
C TRP A 456 -12.98 8.62 -2.39
N ASN A 457 -14.25 8.98 -2.22
CA ASN A 457 -15.39 8.27 -2.80
C ASN A 457 -16.13 9.22 -3.74
N SER A 458 -16.09 9.02 -5.05
CA SER A 458 -16.75 9.91 -6.03
C SER A 458 -18.28 9.90 -5.95
N TRP A 459 -18.88 8.94 -5.26
CA TRP A 459 -20.33 8.84 -5.02
C TRP A 459 -20.79 9.47 -3.70
N GLY A 460 -19.90 10.09 -2.92
CA GLY A 460 -20.24 10.61 -1.58
C GLY A 460 -21.50 11.48 -1.55
N ASP A 461 -21.66 12.46 -2.45
CA ASP A 461 -22.85 13.32 -2.47
C ASP A 461 -24.13 12.54 -2.82
N LYS A 462 -24.05 11.59 -3.76
CA LYS A 462 -25.18 10.71 -4.14
C LYS A 462 -25.65 9.84 -2.97
N LEU A 463 -24.71 9.46 -2.09
CA LEU A 463 -24.97 8.67 -0.89
C LEU A 463 -25.42 9.52 0.31
N GLY A 464 -25.51 10.85 0.15
CA GLY A 464 -25.83 11.77 1.25
C GLY A 464 -24.69 11.96 2.25
N VAL A 465 -23.46 11.64 1.86
CA VAL A 465 -22.21 11.76 2.64
C VAL A 465 -21.18 12.57 1.83
N PRO A 466 -21.46 13.86 1.52
CA PRO A 466 -20.63 14.66 0.62
C PRO A 466 -19.18 14.81 1.09
N GLU A 467 -18.92 14.72 2.40
CA GLU A 467 -17.57 14.73 2.96
C GLU A 467 -16.72 13.51 2.54
N ALA A 468 -17.34 12.41 2.11
CA ALA A 468 -16.63 11.25 1.59
C ALA A 468 -15.95 11.53 0.25
N GLU A 469 -16.39 12.56 -0.48
CA GLU A 469 -15.73 13.04 -1.69
C GLU A 469 -14.47 13.87 -1.41
N HIS A 470 -14.20 14.28 -0.17
CA HIS A 470 -12.98 15.02 0.17
C HIS A 470 -11.75 14.17 -0.10
N ILE A 471 -10.67 14.83 -0.52
CA ILE A 471 -9.36 14.19 -0.68
C ILE A 471 -8.88 13.72 0.70
N ARG A 472 -8.52 12.44 0.81
CA ARG A 472 -8.02 11.82 2.05
C ARG A 472 -6.53 12.09 2.27
N PRO A 473 -6.04 12.03 3.51
CA PRO A 473 -4.69 12.49 3.86
C PRO A 473 -3.56 11.84 3.05
N HIS A 474 -3.67 10.54 2.75
CA HIS A 474 -2.62 9.81 2.04
C HIS A 474 -2.46 10.26 0.56
N TYR A 475 -3.45 10.93 -0.05
CA TYR A 475 -3.28 11.57 -1.36
C TYR A 475 -2.20 12.66 -1.32
N PHE A 476 -2.09 13.39 -0.21
CA PHE A 476 -1.13 14.47 -0.08
C PHE A 476 0.30 13.98 -0.33
N VAL A 477 0.71 12.95 0.41
CA VAL A 477 2.07 12.43 0.30
C VAL A 477 2.26 11.58 -0.95
N TRP A 478 1.24 10.83 -1.39
CA TRP A 478 1.33 10.05 -2.64
C TRP A 478 1.49 10.95 -3.85
N SER A 479 0.72 12.04 -3.95
CA SER A 479 0.88 13.04 -5.02
C SER A 479 2.22 13.75 -4.96
N LEU A 480 2.77 14.07 -3.79
CA LEU A 480 4.15 14.57 -3.75
C LEU A 480 5.14 13.55 -4.32
N MET A 481 5.00 12.26 -4.00
CA MET A 481 5.90 11.24 -4.51
C MET A 481 5.77 11.05 -6.04
N THR A 482 4.58 11.15 -6.63
CA THR A 482 4.41 11.07 -8.09
C THR A 482 5.14 12.20 -8.83
N HIS A 483 5.15 13.42 -8.29
CA HIS A 483 5.85 14.57 -8.89
C HIS A 483 7.35 14.58 -8.60
N LEU A 484 7.74 14.18 -7.40
CA LEU A 484 9.10 14.39 -6.87
C LEU A 484 10.01 13.17 -6.99
N PHE A 485 9.47 12.03 -7.43
CA PHE A 485 10.18 10.83 -7.85
C PHE A 485 9.71 10.39 -9.25
N PRO A 486 9.91 11.24 -10.28
CA PRO A 486 9.34 11.01 -11.60
C PRO A 486 9.96 9.79 -12.28
N LYS A 487 9.22 9.22 -13.24
CA LYS A 487 9.72 8.18 -14.13
C LYS A 487 11.00 8.64 -14.84
N GLY A 488 12.00 7.75 -14.93
CA GLY A 488 13.31 8.04 -15.51
C GLY A 488 14.31 8.64 -14.54
N SER A 489 13.95 8.82 -13.26
CA SER A 489 14.89 9.23 -12.23
C SER A 489 15.73 8.07 -11.70
N GLN A 490 16.88 8.38 -11.14
CA GLN A 490 17.73 7.47 -10.39
C GLN A 490 17.35 7.53 -8.91
N ILE A 491 17.17 6.38 -8.27
CA ILE A 491 17.02 6.29 -6.81
C ILE A 491 18.39 6.05 -6.20
N LEU A 492 18.80 6.93 -5.30
CA LEU A 492 20.13 6.94 -4.69
C LEU A 492 20.26 5.86 -3.63
N ALA A 493 21.48 5.35 -3.47
CA ALA A 493 21.82 4.52 -2.32
C ALA A 493 21.78 5.39 -1.05
N SER A 494 21.11 4.87 -0.02
CA SER A 494 20.94 5.54 1.27
C SER A 494 21.40 4.64 2.39
N GLY A 495 22.12 5.22 3.35
CA GLY A 495 22.45 4.53 4.59
C GLY A 495 21.20 4.11 5.37
N ASP A 496 21.38 3.12 6.24
CA ASP A 496 20.42 2.76 7.28
C ASP A 496 20.66 3.65 8.50
N SER A 497 19.60 4.23 9.07
CA SER A 497 19.69 4.99 10.32
C SER A 497 19.88 4.10 11.55
N GLY A 498 19.62 2.78 11.44
CA GLY A 498 19.64 1.85 12.56
C GLY A 498 18.51 2.08 13.57
N LEU A 499 17.49 2.84 13.17
CA LEU A 499 16.36 3.24 14.00
C LEU A 499 15.04 2.83 13.32
N ASP A 500 14.25 2.04 14.03
CA ASP A 500 12.91 1.67 13.59
C ASP A 500 12.05 2.92 13.35
N GLY A 501 11.27 2.88 12.28
CA GLY A 501 10.39 3.95 11.82
C GLY A 501 11.12 5.13 11.18
N LEU A 502 12.46 5.13 11.05
CA LEU A 502 13.17 6.18 10.30
C LEU A 502 13.70 5.63 8.98
N ARG A 503 13.27 6.23 7.86
CA ARG A 503 13.85 5.99 6.53
C ARG A 503 14.12 7.28 5.80
N SER A 504 15.01 7.17 4.84
CA SER A 504 15.24 8.19 3.82
C SER A 504 15.41 7.58 2.44
N VAL A 505 14.94 8.32 1.44
CA VAL A 505 15.20 8.04 0.02
C VAL A 505 15.70 9.32 -0.63
N GLY A 506 16.76 9.19 -1.42
CA GLY A 506 17.24 10.24 -2.30
C GLY A 506 16.93 9.90 -3.76
N MET A 507 16.67 10.92 -4.56
CA MET A 507 16.46 10.83 -5.99
C MET A 507 17.36 11.83 -6.69
N LYS A 508 17.87 11.41 -7.85
CA LYS A 508 18.58 12.24 -8.81
C LYS A 508 17.93 12.14 -10.18
N TRP A 509 17.66 13.27 -10.81
CA TRP A 509 17.07 13.31 -12.14
C TRP A 509 17.75 14.37 -13.00
N VAL A 510 18.20 13.97 -14.20
CA VAL A 510 18.74 14.90 -15.19
C VAL A 510 17.76 14.99 -16.34
N SER A 511 17.07 16.12 -16.45
CA SER A 511 16.05 16.35 -17.47
C SER A 511 16.25 17.73 -18.10
N GLY A 512 16.26 17.79 -19.44
CA GLY A 512 16.50 19.04 -20.17
C GLY A 512 17.84 19.71 -19.83
N GLY A 513 18.85 18.95 -19.40
CA GLY A 513 20.16 19.47 -18.96
C GLY A 513 20.18 20.04 -17.54
N LYS A 514 19.06 20.02 -16.81
CA LYS A 514 18.97 20.42 -15.40
C LYS A 514 19.09 19.20 -14.50
N LEU A 515 19.92 19.29 -13.48
CA LEU A 515 19.98 18.33 -12.38
C LEU A 515 18.97 18.72 -11.31
N ASP A 516 18.07 17.79 -10.97
CA ASP A 516 17.13 17.91 -9.88
C ASP A 516 17.36 16.79 -8.86
N MET A 517 17.20 17.16 -7.58
CA MET A 517 17.39 16.27 -6.44
C MET A 517 16.17 16.34 -5.53
N THR A 518 15.74 15.19 -5.01
CA THR A 518 14.70 15.09 -3.97
C THR A 518 15.21 14.20 -2.85
N TYR A 519 14.88 14.56 -1.62
CA TYR A 519 15.15 13.79 -0.41
C TYR A 519 13.86 13.67 0.40
N MET A 520 13.37 12.46 0.58
CA MET A 520 12.26 12.17 1.47
C MET A 520 12.81 11.56 2.75
N ILE A 521 12.39 12.06 3.91
CA ILE A 521 12.67 11.48 5.22
C ILE A 521 11.34 11.19 5.90
N VAL A 522 11.16 9.94 6.34
CA VAL A 522 9.95 9.46 7.00
C VAL A 522 10.30 9.09 8.43
N ASN A 523 9.58 9.65 9.41
CA ASN A 523 9.57 9.19 10.79
C ASN A 523 8.19 8.56 11.09
N ASN A 524 8.05 7.28 10.80
CA ASN A 524 6.87 6.48 11.13
C ASN A 524 6.89 5.93 12.57
N SER A 525 7.77 6.44 13.43
CA SER A 525 7.71 6.16 14.88
C SER A 525 6.96 7.28 15.62
N VAL A 526 6.48 7.01 16.83
CA VAL A 526 5.92 8.06 17.72
C VAL A 526 6.99 8.94 18.35
N THR A 527 8.27 8.52 18.30
CA THR A 527 9.38 9.24 18.91
C THR A 527 9.78 10.42 18.03
N PRO A 528 9.76 11.66 18.53
CA PRO A 528 10.27 12.82 17.79
C PRO A 528 11.78 12.70 17.51
N ARG A 529 12.20 13.10 16.32
CA ARG A 529 13.60 12.96 15.88
C ARG A 529 14.14 14.22 15.23
N ILE A 530 15.42 14.49 15.47
CA ILE A 530 16.21 15.45 14.69
C ILE A 530 17.17 14.65 13.82
N VAL A 531 17.00 14.76 12.50
CA VAL A 531 17.78 14.02 11.53
C VAL A 531 18.74 14.96 10.83
N LYS A 532 20.04 14.66 10.91
CA LYS A 532 21.05 15.32 10.08
C LYS A 532 21.17 14.57 8.76
N LEU A 533 20.58 15.11 7.71
CA LEU A 533 20.68 14.57 6.36
C LEU A 533 21.95 15.10 5.68
N ARG A 534 22.78 14.19 5.15
CA ARG A 534 23.92 14.50 4.29
C ARG A 534 23.78 13.83 2.95
N ALA A 535 24.13 14.54 1.88
CA ALA A 535 24.25 13.96 0.54
C ALA A 535 25.64 14.26 0.00
N GLU A 536 26.49 13.24 -0.02
CA GLU A 536 27.84 13.30 -0.55
C GLU A 536 27.83 13.32 -2.08
N GLY A 537 28.83 13.95 -2.70
CA GLY A 537 28.96 13.99 -4.15
C GLY A 537 28.08 15.03 -4.86
N VAL A 538 27.31 15.83 -4.12
CA VAL A 538 26.58 17.00 -4.66
C VAL A 538 27.50 18.22 -4.56
N SER A 539 28.21 18.54 -5.64
CA SER A 539 29.30 19.53 -5.64
C SER A 539 28.84 20.99 -5.75
N GLU A 540 27.55 21.28 -5.63
CA GLU A 540 27.03 22.65 -5.79
C GLU A 540 27.02 23.39 -4.45
N PRO A 541 27.87 24.42 -4.26
CA PRO A 541 27.85 25.23 -3.06
C PRO A 541 26.64 26.18 -3.13
N ALA A 542 25.66 25.98 -2.23
CA ALA A 542 24.41 26.74 -2.07
C ALA A 542 23.23 26.28 -2.95
N ILE A 543 22.59 25.18 -2.52
CA ILE A 543 21.37 24.66 -3.14
C ILE A 543 20.14 25.31 -2.48
N PHE A 544 19.12 25.59 -3.31
CA PHE A 544 17.77 25.94 -2.85
C PHE A 544 16.92 24.67 -2.76
N LEU A 545 16.36 24.41 -1.58
CA LEU A 545 15.45 23.28 -1.37
C LEU A 545 14.08 23.79 -0.95
N ARG A 546 13.04 23.41 -1.69
CA ARG A 546 11.66 23.50 -1.23
C ARG A 546 11.41 22.39 -0.22
N GLU A 547 10.71 22.74 0.85
CA GLU A 547 10.36 21.81 1.91
C GLU A 547 8.85 21.60 1.89
N TYR A 548 8.43 20.33 1.81
CA TYR A 548 7.07 19.90 2.06
C TYR A 548 7.05 19.14 3.37
N ARG A 549 6.04 19.42 4.20
CA ARG A 549 5.80 18.73 5.47
C ARG A 549 4.45 18.04 5.41
N TYR A 550 4.43 16.83 5.92
CA TYR A 550 3.23 16.06 6.17
C TYR A 550 3.28 15.63 7.64
N PHE A 551 2.78 16.51 8.50
CA PHE A 551 2.59 16.31 9.93
C PHE A 551 1.11 16.47 10.25
N GLU A 552 0.64 15.92 11.36
CA GLU A 552 -0.79 15.91 11.69
C GLU A 552 -1.44 17.30 11.60
N ASP A 553 -0.73 18.32 12.11
CA ASP A 553 -1.16 19.72 12.10
C ASP A 553 -0.46 20.61 11.05
N ASP A 554 0.37 20.03 10.16
CA ASP A 554 1.10 20.75 9.10
C ASP A 554 1.11 19.97 7.78
N GLN A 555 0.04 20.18 6.98
CA GLN A 555 -0.16 19.63 5.64
C GLN A 555 -0.69 20.73 4.72
N ARG A 556 0.19 21.68 4.37
CA ARG A 556 -0.23 22.87 3.62
C ARG A 556 -0.73 22.51 2.22
N THR A 557 -1.98 22.86 1.95
CA THR A 557 -2.63 22.64 0.65
C THR A 557 -3.17 23.93 0.04
N ASP A 558 -3.44 23.91 -1.25
CA ASP A 558 -4.24 24.93 -1.91
C ASP A 558 -5.75 24.72 -1.65
N ARG A 559 -6.60 25.55 -2.25
CA ARG A 559 -8.06 25.46 -2.09
C ARG A 559 -8.68 24.14 -2.60
N PHE A 560 -7.95 23.36 -3.40
CA PHE A 560 -8.40 22.09 -3.95
C PHE A 560 -7.90 20.89 -3.14
N GLY A 561 -7.10 21.13 -2.09
CA GLY A 561 -6.48 20.08 -1.30
C GLY A 561 -5.14 19.59 -1.86
N TYR A 562 -4.54 20.31 -2.80
CA TYR A 562 -3.27 19.91 -3.43
C TYR A 562 -2.05 20.42 -2.65
N PRO A 563 -0.98 19.62 -2.49
CA PRO A 563 0.19 20.01 -1.69
C PRO A 563 0.88 21.31 -2.14
N LEU A 564 1.21 22.16 -1.17
CA LEU A 564 2.02 23.37 -1.33
C LEU A 564 3.30 23.27 -0.49
N PRO A 565 4.42 23.90 -0.91
CA PRO A 565 5.62 23.97 -0.10
C PRO A 565 5.34 24.62 1.26
N SER A 566 5.82 23.98 2.33
CA SER A 566 5.83 24.54 3.68
C SER A 566 6.87 25.65 3.84
N GLY A 567 7.97 25.58 3.10
CA GLY A 567 9.02 26.60 3.13
C GLY A 567 10.11 26.43 2.08
N ILE A 568 11.12 27.29 2.14
CA ILE A 568 12.32 27.24 1.32
C ILE A 568 13.53 27.29 2.23
N ARG A 569 14.50 26.42 1.98
CA ARG A 569 15.82 26.42 2.60
C ARG A 569 16.85 26.89 1.58
N SER A 570 17.54 27.97 1.92
CA SER A 570 18.51 28.63 1.04
C SER A 570 19.94 28.39 1.53
N ASN A 571 20.91 28.44 0.63
CA ASN A 571 22.33 28.26 0.94
C ASN A 571 22.63 26.92 1.64
N VAL A 572 21.91 25.86 1.25
CA VAL A 572 22.11 24.52 1.81
C VAL A 572 23.41 23.94 1.26
N ASP A 573 24.24 23.44 2.18
CA ASP A 573 25.44 22.66 1.91
C ASP A 573 25.19 21.22 2.37
N LEU A 574 24.83 20.36 1.42
CA LEU A 574 24.45 18.97 1.69
C LEU A 574 25.63 18.09 2.13
N ASP A 575 26.86 18.50 1.83
CA ASP A 575 28.07 17.82 2.29
C ASP A 575 28.28 18.06 3.79
N LYS A 576 28.06 19.30 4.25
CA LYS A 576 28.04 19.63 5.70
C LYS A 576 26.83 19.01 6.40
N GLY A 577 25.72 18.89 5.68
CA GLY A 577 24.46 18.31 6.12
C GLY A 577 23.45 19.34 6.59
N ILE A 578 22.19 18.93 6.58
CA ILE A 578 21.04 19.74 6.96
C ILE A 578 20.24 19.04 8.07
N GLU A 579 19.91 19.79 9.12
CA GLU A 579 19.05 19.27 10.20
C GLU A 579 17.58 19.35 9.80
N VAL A 580 16.87 18.25 9.97
CA VAL A 580 15.44 18.12 9.71
C VAL A 580 14.75 17.70 11.00
N ASP A 581 13.79 18.51 11.43
CA ASP A 581 12.94 18.22 12.57
C ASP A 581 11.75 17.38 12.12
N LEU A 582 11.57 16.22 12.74
CA LEU A 582 10.49 15.30 12.46
C LEU A 582 9.72 15.05 13.77
N PRO A 583 8.53 15.65 13.96
CA PRO A 583 7.62 15.15 14.97
C PRO A 583 7.36 13.66 14.68
N GLY A 584 7.08 12.87 15.72
CA GLY A 584 6.68 11.49 15.52
C GLY A 584 5.53 11.41 14.50
N ARG A 585 5.53 10.36 13.67
CA ARG A 585 4.59 10.17 12.56
C ARG A 585 4.60 11.35 11.59
N GLY A 586 5.70 11.50 10.85
CA GLY A 586 5.86 12.62 9.94
C GLY A 586 6.67 12.30 8.70
N VAL A 587 6.43 13.07 7.64
CA VAL A 587 7.24 13.04 6.42
C VAL A 587 7.72 14.45 6.09
N VAL A 588 9.00 14.57 5.76
CA VAL A 588 9.58 15.78 5.17
C VAL A 588 10.14 15.43 3.81
N ILE A 589 9.81 16.23 2.79
CA ILE A 589 10.42 16.13 1.47
C ILE A 589 11.14 17.44 1.16
N LEU A 590 12.44 17.34 0.89
CA LEU A 590 13.29 18.45 0.46
C LEU A 590 13.63 18.26 -1.02
N THR A 591 13.39 19.26 -1.86
CA THR A 591 13.58 19.10 -3.32
C THR A 591 14.03 20.38 -4.00
N THR A 592 14.83 20.26 -5.06
CA THR A 592 15.14 21.36 -5.99
C THR A 592 14.05 21.57 -7.04
N MET A 593 13.15 20.59 -7.20
CA MET A 593 12.09 20.62 -8.20
C MET A 593 11.01 21.66 -7.87
N GLU A 594 10.28 22.08 -8.89
CA GLU A 594 9.06 22.87 -8.73
C GLU A 594 7.84 21.96 -8.97
N THR A 595 6.93 21.83 -8.02
CA THR A 595 5.62 21.23 -8.31
C THR A 595 4.73 22.29 -8.96
N GLY A 596 4.02 21.93 -10.02
CA GLY A 596 3.34 22.86 -10.94
C GLY A 596 2.20 23.71 -10.36
N SER A 597 1.93 23.68 -9.05
CA SER A 597 0.91 24.49 -8.38
C SER A 597 1.28 25.97 -8.19
N GLY A 598 2.51 26.36 -8.56
CA GLY A 598 3.02 27.73 -8.40
C GLY A 598 2.85 28.68 -9.59
N LYS A 599 2.29 28.25 -10.73
CA LYS A 599 1.94 29.20 -11.79
C LYS A 599 0.70 29.97 -11.36
N LYS A 600 0.89 31.20 -10.89
CA LYS A 600 -0.18 32.21 -10.88
C LYS A 600 -0.71 32.29 -12.31
N GLU A 601 -1.95 31.84 -12.51
CA GLU A 601 -2.78 32.30 -13.64
C GLU A 601 -2.96 33.81 -13.58
#